data_AF-A0A2G2H494-F1
#
_entry.id   AF-A0A2G2H494-F1
#
_cell.length_a   1.000
_cell.length_b   1.000
_cell.length_c   1.000
_cell.angle_alpha   90.00
_cell.angle_beta   90.00
_cell.angle_gamma   90.00
#
_symmetry.space_group_name_H-M   'P 1'
#
loop_
_entity.id
_entity.type
_entity.pdbx_description
1 polymer ?
#
loop_
_entity_poly.entity_id
_entity_poly.type
_entity_poly.pdbx_seq_one_letter_code
_entity_poly.pdbx_strand_id
1 'polypeptide(L)'
;MLPCLLHRRFLGLPDMRADIIKTYKTLHTWTGLIAGMALFICFFAGAMTMFKGTLDRWAKPPGAQAQWVAGDQWLLLMQKTLAAHPEAAKGFTLHLQPSENIGAPLVWDANPERSRFDPQAPWGATLDEQGELVTAPFSTSPMANLVDMLHQTAGIPGDGHHLFGVYVMGAIGVVYALALVSGLVVLLPTLVKDFLALRRGKNLKRFWLDAHNVIGLTSLPFHLMIALTVIVFAFHDFLYDALSLTTYKERPLFEMHEHHDRGGKPWQAISCLHRRCWLTCNKPLRILFPGKCSIWGR
;
A
#
# COMPACT_ATOMS: atom_id res chain seq x y z
N MET A 1 5.51 -66.97 -16.95
CA MET A 1 6.63 -66.11 -16.51
C MET A 1 6.13 -64.68 -16.42
N LEU A 2 6.02 -64.16 -15.20
CA LEU A 2 5.47 -62.84 -14.85
C LEU A 2 6.34 -61.69 -15.38
N PRO A 3 5.78 -60.66 -16.04
CA PRO A 3 6.48 -59.41 -16.28
C PRO A 3 6.06 -58.31 -15.28
N CYS A 4 7.07 -57.64 -14.71
CA CYS A 4 7.11 -56.20 -14.46
C CYS A 4 6.05 -55.55 -13.52
N LEU A 5 5.94 -55.99 -12.27
CA LEU A 5 5.22 -55.25 -11.21
C LEU A 5 6.13 -54.52 -10.20
N LEU A 6 7.39 -54.25 -10.54
CA LEU A 6 8.43 -53.91 -9.56
C LEU A 6 9.15 -52.56 -9.77
N HIS A 7 8.45 -51.52 -10.24
CA HIS A 7 9.08 -50.20 -10.34
C HIS A 7 8.20 -48.98 -10.01
N ARG A 8 7.28 -49.10 -9.05
CA ARG A 8 6.51 -47.93 -8.54
C ARG A 8 6.70 -47.62 -7.06
N ARG A 9 7.55 -48.35 -6.34
CA ARG A 9 7.60 -48.30 -4.87
C ARG A 9 8.74 -47.47 -4.26
N PHE A 10 9.48 -46.69 -5.05
CA PHE A 10 10.74 -46.08 -4.58
C PHE A 10 10.62 -44.71 -3.88
N LEU A 11 9.41 -44.13 -3.75
CA LEU A 11 9.26 -42.79 -3.15
C LEU A 11 8.23 -42.66 -2.02
N GLY A 12 7.56 -43.73 -1.59
CA GLY A 12 6.68 -43.70 -0.41
C GLY A 12 5.50 -42.70 -0.46
N LEU A 13 5.34 -41.97 -1.56
CA LEU A 13 4.20 -41.08 -1.77
C LEU A 13 2.98 -41.95 -2.10
N PRO A 14 1.85 -41.76 -1.40
CA PRO A 14 0.63 -42.48 -1.73
C PRO A 14 0.28 -42.22 -3.20
N ASP A 15 0.06 -43.29 -3.97
CA ASP A 15 -0.43 -43.19 -5.35
C ASP A 15 -1.77 -42.44 -5.30
N MET A 16 -1.76 -41.15 -5.64
CA MET A 16 -2.97 -40.34 -5.67
C MET A 16 -3.92 -40.95 -6.71
N ARG A 17 -5.17 -41.18 -6.30
CA ARG A 17 -6.18 -41.76 -7.20
C ARG A 17 -6.30 -40.89 -8.45
N ALA A 18 -6.39 -41.52 -9.61
CA ALA A 18 -6.51 -40.82 -10.89
C ALA A 18 -7.70 -39.86 -10.92
N ASP A 19 -8.79 -40.22 -10.24
CA ASP A 19 -9.99 -39.38 -10.11
C ASP A 19 -9.72 -38.08 -9.35
N ILE A 20 -8.87 -38.12 -8.32
CA ILE A 20 -8.46 -36.94 -7.55
C ILE A 20 -7.69 -35.99 -8.46
N ILE A 21 -6.69 -36.50 -9.19
CA ILE A 21 -5.88 -35.69 -10.11
C ILE A 21 -6.77 -35.04 -11.19
N LYS A 22 -7.76 -35.78 -11.72
CA LYS A 22 -8.70 -35.25 -12.71
C LYS A 22 -9.54 -34.11 -12.14
N THR A 23 -10.06 -34.26 -10.92
CA THR A 23 -10.84 -33.21 -10.24
C THR A 23 -10.02 -31.96 -9.99
N TYR A 24 -8.81 -32.09 -9.42
CA TYR A 24 -7.92 -30.95 -9.17
C TYR A 24 -7.49 -30.25 -10.45
N LYS A 25 -7.26 -31.00 -11.53
CA LYS A 25 -6.95 -30.44 -12.85
C LYS A 25 -8.12 -29.62 -13.40
N THR A 26 -9.34 -30.13 -13.29
CA THR A 26 -10.55 -29.38 -13.67
C THR A 26 -10.71 -28.12 -12.82
N LEU A 27 -10.56 -28.23 -11.49
CA LEU A 27 -10.63 -27.09 -10.58
C LEU A 27 -9.59 -26.02 -10.94
N HIS A 28 -8.31 -26.39 -11.08
CA HIS A 28 -7.25 -25.48 -11.46
C HIS A 28 -7.52 -24.78 -12.80
N THR A 29 -8.06 -25.51 -13.78
CA THR A 29 -8.36 -24.96 -15.11
C THR A 29 -9.44 -23.88 -15.03
N TRP A 30 -10.56 -24.15 -14.35
CA TRP A 30 -11.67 -23.19 -14.26
C TRP A 30 -11.36 -22.03 -13.32
N THR A 31 -10.81 -22.30 -12.14
CA THR A 31 -10.42 -21.25 -11.18
C THR A 31 -9.30 -20.39 -11.74
N GLY A 32 -8.31 -21.00 -12.39
CA GLY A 32 -7.22 -20.29 -13.08
C GLY A 32 -7.71 -19.46 -14.27
N LEU A 33 -8.70 -19.93 -15.03
CA LEU A 33 -9.29 -19.17 -16.14
C LEU A 33 -10.06 -17.95 -15.63
N ILE A 34 -10.96 -18.14 -14.67
CA ILE A 34 -11.79 -17.07 -14.11
C ILE A 34 -10.92 -16.03 -13.42
N ALA A 35 -10.02 -16.45 -12.52
CA ALA A 35 -9.13 -15.54 -11.83
C ALA A 35 -8.12 -14.89 -12.80
N GLY A 36 -7.57 -15.67 -13.74
CA GLY A 36 -6.57 -15.22 -14.70
C GLY A 36 -7.04 -14.05 -15.57
N MET A 37 -8.33 -14.02 -15.94
CA MET A 37 -8.89 -12.90 -16.71
C MET A 37 -8.79 -11.56 -15.97
N ALA A 38 -9.14 -11.52 -14.69
CA ALA A 38 -9.06 -10.31 -13.87
C ALA A 38 -7.62 -10.01 -13.43
N LEU A 39 -6.85 -11.04 -13.04
CA LEU A 39 -5.46 -10.91 -12.64
C LEU A 39 -4.57 -10.39 -13.77
N PHE A 40 -4.89 -10.71 -15.03
CA PHE A 40 -4.18 -10.15 -16.17
C PHE A 40 -4.24 -8.62 -16.17
N ILE A 41 -5.44 -8.05 -16.00
CA ILE A 41 -5.64 -6.59 -15.94
C ILE A 41 -4.92 -6.02 -14.72
N CYS A 42 -5.12 -6.62 -13.56
CA CYS A 42 -4.56 -6.12 -12.29
C CYS A 42 -3.04 -6.16 -12.30
N PHE A 43 -2.41 -7.26 -12.69
CA PHE A 43 -0.94 -7.37 -12.71
C PHE A 43 -0.31 -6.53 -13.80
N PHE A 44 -0.97 -6.41 -14.96
CA PHE A 44 -0.49 -5.52 -16.02
C PHE A 44 -0.50 -4.06 -15.55
N ALA A 45 -1.63 -3.59 -15.01
CA ALA A 45 -1.74 -2.25 -14.43
C ALA A 45 -0.82 -2.09 -13.20
N GLY A 46 -0.69 -3.12 -12.38
CA GLY A 46 0.21 -3.17 -11.22
C GLY A 46 1.67 -2.94 -11.61
N ALA A 47 2.15 -3.57 -12.68
CA ALA A 47 3.48 -3.28 -13.22
C ALA A 47 3.63 -1.82 -13.65
N MET A 48 2.58 -1.21 -14.19
CA MET A 48 2.58 0.22 -14.54
C MET A 48 2.54 1.15 -13.32
N THR A 49 1.97 0.72 -12.19
CA THR A 49 1.95 1.56 -10.95
C THR A 49 3.33 1.87 -10.41
N MET A 50 4.35 1.05 -10.72
CA MET A 50 5.75 1.35 -10.39
C MET A 50 6.24 2.66 -11.03
N PHE A 51 5.57 3.10 -12.10
CA PHE A 51 5.84 4.36 -12.79
C PHE A 51 4.75 5.41 -12.56
N LYS A 52 3.87 5.24 -11.56
CA LYS A 52 2.71 6.12 -11.32
C LYS A 52 3.11 7.59 -11.19
N GLY A 53 4.19 7.90 -10.46
CA GLY A 53 4.69 9.28 -10.34
C GLY A 53 5.18 9.87 -11.67
N THR A 54 5.86 9.07 -12.49
CA THR A 54 6.29 9.49 -13.83
C THR A 54 5.12 9.67 -14.79
N LEU A 55 4.14 8.77 -14.76
CA LEU A 55 2.90 8.87 -15.53
C LEU A 55 2.06 10.08 -15.10
N ASP A 56 2.02 10.37 -13.79
CA ASP A 56 1.35 11.53 -13.22
C ASP A 56 1.95 12.84 -13.75
N ARG A 57 3.28 12.98 -13.68
CA ARG A 57 4.01 14.14 -14.20
C ARG A 57 3.85 14.31 -15.70
N TRP A 58 3.95 13.22 -16.46
CA TRP A 58 3.80 13.25 -17.92
C TRP A 58 2.40 13.69 -18.37
N ALA A 59 1.36 13.29 -17.63
CA ALA A 59 -0.02 13.63 -17.97
C ALA A 59 -0.48 15.01 -17.44
N LYS A 60 0.28 15.64 -16.53
CA LYS A 60 -0.04 16.96 -15.99
C LYS A 60 0.39 18.08 -16.95
N PRO A 61 -0.40 19.18 -17.08
CA PRO A 61 -0.01 20.32 -17.90
C PRO A 61 1.32 20.94 -17.44
N PRO A 62 2.14 21.50 -18.37
CA PRO A 62 3.29 22.31 -18.01
C PRO A 62 2.88 23.45 -17.06
N GLY A 63 3.53 23.56 -15.90
CA GLY A 63 3.20 24.57 -14.88
C GLY A 63 2.23 24.10 -13.77
N ALA A 64 1.68 22.89 -13.86
CA ALA A 64 0.84 22.32 -12.79
C ALA A 64 1.64 21.76 -11.59
N GLN A 65 2.97 21.90 -11.59
CA GLN A 65 3.82 21.51 -10.46
C GLN A 65 4.00 22.72 -9.55
N ALA A 66 3.77 22.55 -8.25
CA ALA A 66 4.01 23.62 -7.30
C ALA A 66 5.49 24.00 -7.29
N GLN A 67 5.75 25.30 -7.21
CA GLN A 67 7.08 25.81 -6.92
C GLN A 67 7.50 25.33 -5.52
N TRP A 68 8.77 24.97 -5.36
CA TRP A 68 9.30 24.59 -4.06
C TRP A 68 9.87 25.81 -3.35
N VAL A 69 9.52 25.97 -2.08
CA VAL A 69 9.99 27.08 -1.24
C VAL A 69 11.35 26.76 -0.63
N ALA A 70 12.17 27.81 -0.46
CA ALA A 70 13.44 27.70 0.23
C ALA A 70 13.25 27.46 1.74
N GLY A 71 14.28 26.93 2.41
CA GLY A 71 14.19 26.50 3.81
C GLY A 71 13.88 27.61 4.81
N ASP A 72 14.29 28.84 4.50
CA ASP A 72 13.99 30.06 5.28
C ASP A 72 12.51 30.47 5.19
N GLN A 73 11.79 30.02 4.15
CA GLN A 73 10.39 30.36 3.91
C GLN A 73 9.39 29.34 4.49
N TRP A 74 9.84 28.21 5.04
CA TRP A 74 8.94 27.18 5.60
C TRP A 74 8.05 27.70 6.71
N LEU A 75 8.60 28.55 7.60
CA LEU A 75 7.83 29.15 8.68
C LEU A 75 6.76 30.11 8.13
N LEU A 76 7.10 30.89 7.10
CA LEU A 76 6.17 31.80 6.45
C LEU A 76 5.04 31.04 5.74
N LEU A 77 5.39 29.99 4.99
CA LEU A 77 4.42 29.10 4.33
C LEU A 77 3.45 28.53 5.36
N MET A 78 3.96 27.93 6.42
CA MET A 78 3.14 27.34 7.48
C MET A 78 2.23 28.38 8.16
N GLN A 79 2.74 29.57 8.48
CA GLN A 79 1.92 30.63 9.09
C GLN A 79 0.82 31.12 8.16
N LYS A 80 1.14 31.39 6.88
CA LYS A 80 0.15 31.82 5.89
C LYS A 80 -0.89 30.72 5.65
N THR A 81 -0.48 29.46 5.51
CA THR A 81 -1.40 28.33 5.34
C THR A 81 -2.32 28.17 6.55
N LEU A 82 -1.81 28.17 7.78
CA LEU A 82 -2.65 28.01 8.97
C LEU A 82 -3.59 29.20 9.21
N ALA A 83 -3.21 30.40 8.77
CA ALA A 83 -4.07 31.58 8.84
C ALA A 83 -5.22 31.51 7.80
N ALA A 84 -4.94 31.03 6.59
CA ALA A 84 -5.93 30.89 5.52
C ALA A 84 -6.80 29.63 5.64
N HIS A 85 -6.22 28.55 6.16
CA HIS A 85 -6.81 27.21 6.29
C HIS A 85 -6.66 26.69 7.72
N PRO A 86 -7.51 27.14 8.67
CA PRO A 86 -7.45 26.69 10.06
C PRO A 86 -7.62 25.17 10.22
N GLU A 87 -8.30 24.51 9.29
CA GLU A 87 -8.45 23.05 9.23
C GLU A 87 -7.11 22.31 9.11
N ALA A 88 -6.11 22.91 8.45
CA ALA A 88 -4.77 22.32 8.33
C ALA A 88 -4.08 22.18 9.70
N ALA A 89 -4.51 22.94 10.72
CA ALA A 89 -3.98 22.82 12.08
C ALA A 89 -4.25 21.45 12.73
N LYS A 90 -5.27 20.72 12.24
CA LYS A 90 -5.57 19.36 12.71
C LYS A 90 -4.49 18.35 12.30
N GLY A 91 -3.82 18.58 11.18
CA GLY A 91 -2.74 17.73 10.70
C GLY A 91 -2.30 18.12 9.30
N PHE A 92 -1.01 18.43 9.16
CA PHE A 92 -0.38 18.70 7.87
C PHE A 92 0.98 18.00 7.80
N THR A 93 1.43 17.70 6.59
CA THR A 93 2.77 17.19 6.30
C THR A 93 3.55 18.28 5.60
N LEU A 94 4.70 18.65 6.16
CA LEU A 94 5.66 19.55 5.52
C LEU A 94 6.80 18.71 4.93
N HIS A 95 6.93 18.77 3.62
CA HIS A 95 8.01 18.15 2.87
C HIS A 95 9.15 19.15 2.69
N LEU A 96 10.32 18.80 3.21
CA LEU A 96 11.48 19.68 3.22
C LEU A 96 12.26 19.65 1.90
N GLN A 97 12.04 18.61 1.09
CA GLN A 97 12.73 18.42 -0.18
C GLN A 97 11.74 17.98 -1.26
N PRO A 98 11.97 18.40 -2.52
CA PRO A 98 11.26 17.85 -3.66
C PRO A 98 11.45 16.35 -3.73
N SER A 99 10.36 15.62 -3.96
CA SER A 99 10.43 14.21 -4.37
C SER A 99 9.43 13.95 -5.49
N GLU A 100 9.66 12.88 -6.24
CA GLU A 100 8.88 12.58 -7.45
C GLU A 100 7.38 12.39 -7.20
N ASN A 101 6.99 12.01 -5.98
CA ASN A 101 5.60 11.73 -5.60
C ASN A 101 4.96 12.85 -4.76
N ILE A 102 5.65 13.98 -4.57
CA ILE A 102 5.16 15.11 -3.77
C ILE A 102 4.93 16.30 -4.71
N GLY A 103 3.68 16.76 -4.82
CA GLY A 103 3.36 17.90 -5.68
C GLY A 103 3.31 19.26 -5.00
N ALA A 104 3.45 19.34 -3.67
CA ALA A 104 3.53 20.61 -2.93
C ALA A 104 4.37 20.47 -1.66
N PRO A 105 5.05 21.54 -1.20
CA PRO A 105 5.87 21.50 0.00
C PRO A 105 5.04 21.31 1.28
N LEU A 106 3.82 21.84 1.36
CA LEU A 106 2.92 21.60 2.48
C LEU A 106 1.62 20.96 1.98
N VAL A 107 1.26 19.81 2.54
CA VAL A 107 0.05 19.05 2.18
C VAL A 107 -0.79 18.78 3.42
N TRP A 108 -2.10 18.95 3.35
CA TRP A 108 -3.02 18.60 4.44
C TRP A 108 -4.29 17.93 3.90
N ASP A 109 -4.96 17.22 4.80
CA ASP A 109 -6.30 16.72 4.55
C ASP A 109 -7.30 17.70 5.17
N ALA A 110 -8.25 18.19 4.38
CA ALA A 110 -9.29 19.09 4.85
C ALA A 110 -10.28 18.38 5.81
N ASN A 111 -10.30 17.04 5.83
CA ASN A 111 -11.17 16.28 6.71
C ASN A 111 -10.47 15.06 7.35
N PRO A 112 -9.68 15.27 8.42
CA PRO A 112 -8.88 14.21 9.05
C PRO A 112 -9.71 13.20 9.87
N GLU A 113 -10.97 13.50 10.18
CA GLU A 113 -11.87 12.62 10.92
C GLU A 113 -12.61 11.62 10.01
N ARG A 114 -12.57 11.84 8.69
CA ARG A 114 -13.04 10.85 7.75
C ARG A 114 -11.96 9.80 7.55
N SER A 115 -12.44 8.56 7.47
CA SER A 115 -11.69 7.36 7.13
C SER A 115 -10.53 7.68 6.16
N ARG A 116 -9.32 7.17 6.45
CA ARG A 116 -8.09 7.22 5.58
C ARG A 116 -8.32 6.71 4.14
N PHE A 117 -9.54 6.30 3.86
CA PHE A 117 -10.07 5.53 2.75
C PHE A 117 -11.18 6.31 1.98
N ASP A 118 -11.36 7.61 2.22
CA ASP A 118 -11.99 8.52 1.25
C ASP A 118 -11.10 9.76 1.08
N PRO A 119 -9.96 9.63 0.38
CA PRO A 119 -9.09 10.74 0.12
C PRO A 119 -9.79 11.65 -0.88
N GLN A 120 -10.54 12.62 -0.36
CA GLN A 120 -10.60 13.92 -1.02
C GLN A 120 -9.17 14.27 -1.44
N ALA A 121 -9.00 14.77 -2.67
CA ALA A 121 -7.69 15.17 -3.14
C ALA A 121 -7.08 16.11 -2.08
N PRO A 122 -5.97 15.72 -1.43
CA PRO A 122 -5.43 16.50 -0.32
C PRO A 122 -5.08 17.89 -0.85
N TRP A 123 -5.12 18.89 0.00
CA TRP A 123 -4.79 20.24 -0.41
C TRP A 123 -3.28 20.45 -0.33
N GLY A 124 -2.73 21.14 -1.33
CA GLY A 124 -1.34 21.55 -1.38
C GLY A 124 -1.22 23.06 -1.23
N ALA A 125 -0.22 23.52 -0.47
CA ALA A 125 0.16 24.92 -0.35
C ALA A 125 1.62 25.13 -0.74
N THR A 126 1.88 26.25 -1.40
CA THR A 126 3.22 26.78 -1.66
C THR A 126 3.21 28.32 -1.62
N LEU A 127 4.38 28.94 -1.79
CA LEU A 127 4.51 30.37 -1.99
C LEU A 127 4.94 30.66 -3.44
N ASP A 128 4.42 31.73 -4.02
CA ASP A 128 4.91 32.27 -5.29
C ASP A 128 6.22 33.05 -5.12
N GLU A 129 6.78 33.58 -6.21
CA GLU A 129 8.01 34.37 -6.20
C GLU A 129 7.89 35.66 -5.36
N GLN A 130 6.67 36.14 -5.12
CA GLN A 130 6.37 37.32 -4.30
C GLN A 130 6.16 36.96 -2.83
N GLY A 131 6.18 35.67 -2.48
CA GLY A 131 5.94 35.17 -1.13
C GLY A 131 4.46 35.11 -0.76
N GLU A 132 3.54 35.19 -1.73
CA GLU A 132 2.10 35.03 -1.53
C GLU A 132 1.68 33.56 -1.55
N LEU A 133 0.65 33.26 -0.74
CA LEU A 133 0.18 31.90 -0.56
C LEU A 133 -0.60 31.44 -1.79
N VAL A 134 -0.15 30.34 -2.40
CA VAL A 134 -0.84 29.65 -3.48
C VAL A 134 -1.29 28.29 -2.99
N THR A 135 -2.59 28.04 -3.05
CA THR A 135 -3.21 26.79 -2.61
C THR A 135 -3.99 26.17 -3.76
N ALA A 136 -3.83 24.86 -3.94
CA ALA A 136 -4.59 24.11 -4.93
C ALA A 136 -4.87 22.69 -4.42
N PRO A 137 -5.99 22.07 -4.84
CA PRO A 137 -6.18 20.65 -4.60
C PRO A 137 -5.07 19.87 -5.29
N PHE A 138 -4.31 19.09 -4.52
CA PHE A 138 -3.31 18.18 -5.02
C PHE A 138 -4.00 16.89 -5.46
N SER A 139 -4.44 16.86 -6.73
CA SER A 139 -4.97 15.66 -7.36
C SER A 139 -3.92 14.97 -8.24
N THR A 140 -3.99 13.64 -8.26
CA THR A 140 -3.34 12.80 -9.25
C THR A 140 -4.04 12.95 -10.60
N SER A 141 -3.28 12.84 -11.69
CA SER A 141 -3.79 12.94 -13.05
C SER A 141 -4.81 11.82 -13.32
N PRO A 142 -5.78 12.07 -14.22
CA PRO A 142 -6.75 11.04 -14.61
C PRO A 142 -6.08 9.75 -15.11
N MET A 143 -4.95 9.87 -15.81
CA MET A 143 -4.17 8.72 -16.29
C MET A 143 -3.58 7.91 -15.14
N ALA A 144 -2.96 8.59 -14.15
CA ALA A 144 -2.40 7.93 -12.99
C ALA A 144 -3.49 7.26 -12.12
N ASN A 145 -4.69 7.84 -12.08
CA ASN A 145 -5.85 7.26 -11.38
C ASN A 145 -6.43 6.07 -12.12
N LEU A 146 -6.51 6.12 -13.45
CA LEU A 146 -6.97 5.01 -14.27
C LEU A 146 -6.10 3.76 -14.05
N VAL A 147 -4.78 3.92 -14.06
CA VAL A 147 -3.85 2.80 -13.82
C VAL A 147 -4.04 2.21 -12.43
N ASP A 148 -4.22 3.07 -11.42
CA ASP A 148 -4.43 2.62 -10.05
C ASP A 148 -5.78 1.90 -9.86
N MET A 149 -6.84 2.43 -10.48
CA MET A 149 -8.15 1.79 -10.53
C MET A 149 -8.08 0.41 -11.21
N LEU A 150 -7.45 0.31 -12.38
CA LEU A 150 -7.29 -0.97 -13.09
C LEU A 150 -6.49 -2.00 -12.27
N HIS A 151 -5.47 -1.54 -11.55
CA HIS A 151 -4.68 -2.39 -10.67
C HIS A 151 -5.50 -2.92 -9.48
N GLN A 152 -6.30 -2.06 -8.85
CA GLN A 152 -7.02 -2.40 -7.62
C GLN A 152 -8.34 -3.15 -7.88
N THR A 153 -9.04 -2.85 -8.99
CA THR A 153 -10.44 -3.31 -9.21
C THR A 153 -10.66 -4.00 -10.55
N ALA A 154 -9.61 -4.21 -11.35
CA ALA A 154 -9.71 -4.68 -12.74
C ALA A 154 -10.62 -3.80 -13.63
N GLY A 155 -10.86 -2.54 -13.25
CA GLY A 155 -11.72 -1.62 -14.00
C GLY A 155 -13.21 -1.75 -13.70
N ILE A 156 -13.58 -2.52 -12.67
CA ILE A 156 -14.96 -2.54 -12.17
C ILE A 156 -15.26 -1.16 -11.55
N PRO A 157 -16.22 -0.40 -12.08
CA PRO A 157 -16.53 0.95 -11.60
C PRO A 157 -17.19 0.91 -10.22
N GLY A 158 -16.88 1.93 -9.44
CA GLY A 158 -17.45 2.24 -8.13
C GLY A 158 -16.68 3.44 -7.56
N ASP A 159 -17.35 4.35 -6.87
CA ASP A 159 -16.74 5.58 -6.34
C ASP A 159 -16.42 5.41 -4.83
N GLY A 160 -15.16 5.68 -4.41
CA GLY A 160 -14.69 5.72 -3.00
C GLY A 160 -14.26 4.37 -2.37
N HIS A 161 -13.27 4.30 -1.48
CA HIS A 161 -12.60 3.01 -1.11
C HIS A 161 -13.44 1.94 -0.38
N HIS A 162 -14.76 2.08 -0.26
CA HIS A 162 -15.72 1.02 0.10
C HIS A 162 -16.24 0.27 -1.15
N LEU A 163 -15.37 0.10 -2.14
CA LEU A 163 -15.71 -0.30 -3.50
C LEU A 163 -16.19 -1.76 -3.56
N PHE A 164 -17.36 -1.95 -4.17
CA PHE A 164 -17.81 -3.24 -4.69
C PHE A 164 -16.70 -3.94 -5.51
N GLY A 165 -15.96 -3.19 -6.32
CA GLY A 165 -14.85 -3.70 -7.12
C GLY A 165 -13.71 -4.33 -6.29
N VAL A 166 -13.39 -3.76 -5.13
CA VAL A 166 -12.35 -4.30 -4.23
C VAL A 166 -12.81 -5.61 -3.61
N TYR A 167 -14.07 -5.70 -3.17
CA TYR A 167 -14.63 -6.95 -2.64
C TYR A 167 -14.72 -8.05 -3.70
N VAL A 168 -15.10 -7.69 -4.94
CA VAL A 168 -15.07 -8.62 -6.07
C VAL A 168 -13.65 -9.10 -6.31
N MET A 169 -12.65 -8.21 -6.30
CA MET A 169 -11.25 -8.60 -6.43
C MET A 169 -10.75 -9.43 -5.25
N GLY A 170 -11.23 -9.20 -4.03
CA GLY A 170 -10.98 -10.05 -2.86
C GLY A 170 -11.50 -11.46 -3.06
N ALA A 171 -12.74 -11.62 -3.56
CA ALA A 171 -13.30 -12.92 -3.92
C ALA A 171 -12.50 -13.60 -5.05
N ILE A 172 -12.06 -12.84 -6.05
CA ILE A 172 -11.15 -13.34 -7.09
C ILE A 172 -9.80 -13.77 -6.49
N GLY A 173 -9.30 -13.07 -5.47
CA GLY A 173 -8.11 -13.46 -4.70
C GLY A 173 -8.28 -14.82 -4.01
N VAL A 174 -9.47 -15.13 -3.49
CA VAL A 174 -9.79 -16.46 -2.94
C VAL A 174 -9.80 -17.52 -4.04
N VAL A 175 -10.46 -17.24 -5.18
CA VAL A 175 -10.47 -18.15 -6.34
C VAL A 175 -9.04 -18.38 -6.87
N TYR A 176 -8.21 -17.34 -6.84
CA TYR A 176 -6.81 -17.42 -7.21
C TYR A 176 -6.01 -18.30 -6.23
N ALA A 177 -6.20 -18.15 -4.92
CA ALA A 177 -5.59 -19.03 -3.93
C ALA A 177 -6.00 -20.51 -4.16
N LEU A 178 -7.26 -20.77 -4.50
CA LEU A 178 -7.72 -22.11 -4.89
C LEU A 178 -7.03 -22.62 -6.17
N ALA A 179 -6.81 -21.76 -7.16
CA ALA A 179 -6.06 -22.09 -8.36
C ALA A 179 -4.61 -22.45 -8.04
N LEU A 180 -3.95 -21.73 -7.13
CA LEU A 180 -2.57 -22.02 -6.70
C LEU A 180 -2.47 -23.36 -5.96
N VAL A 181 -3.35 -23.61 -4.99
CA VAL A 181 -3.36 -24.87 -4.23
C VAL A 181 -3.66 -26.05 -5.14
N SER A 182 -4.66 -25.94 -6.01
CA SER A 182 -5.00 -27.00 -6.95
C SER A 182 -3.91 -27.23 -8.01
N GLY A 183 -3.26 -26.18 -8.49
CA GLY A 183 -2.12 -26.27 -9.40
C GLY A 183 -0.92 -26.97 -8.78
N LEU A 184 -0.61 -26.65 -7.51
CA LEU A 184 0.45 -27.33 -6.77
C LEU A 184 0.17 -28.83 -6.62
N VAL A 185 -1.05 -29.22 -6.26
CA VAL A 185 -1.45 -30.63 -6.13
C VAL A 185 -1.29 -31.38 -7.46
N VAL A 186 -1.66 -30.75 -8.58
CA VAL A 186 -1.50 -31.34 -9.93
C VAL A 186 -0.03 -31.47 -10.32
N LEU A 187 0.83 -30.56 -9.87
CA LEU A 187 2.26 -30.54 -10.19
C LEU A 187 3.08 -31.56 -9.39
N LEU A 188 2.73 -31.84 -8.13
CA LEU A 188 3.47 -32.76 -7.25
C LEU A 188 3.90 -34.09 -7.90
N PRO A 189 3.05 -34.86 -8.60
CA PRO A 189 3.43 -36.15 -9.18
C PRO A 189 4.40 -36.04 -10.37
N THR A 190 4.45 -34.90 -11.07
CA THR A 190 5.31 -34.67 -12.24
C THR A 190 6.56 -33.87 -11.90
N LEU A 191 6.56 -33.17 -10.75
CA LEU A 191 7.64 -32.31 -10.28
C LEU A 191 9.00 -33.01 -10.29
N VAL A 192 9.09 -34.25 -9.80
CA VAL A 192 10.37 -34.97 -9.66
C VAL A 192 10.99 -35.37 -11.01
N LYS A 193 10.19 -35.46 -12.08
CA LYS A 193 10.63 -36.03 -13.37
C LYS A 193 10.95 -35.00 -14.45
N ASP A 194 10.27 -33.86 -14.43
CA ASP A 194 10.25 -32.93 -15.57
C ASP A 194 10.72 -31.50 -15.21
N PHE A 195 11.24 -31.27 -13.98
CA PHE A 195 11.37 -29.92 -13.40
C PHE A 195 12.22 -28.90 -14.18
N LEU A 196 13.19 -29.35 -14.99
CA LEU A 196 14.12 -28.46 -15.69
C LEU A 196 14.26 -28.76 -17.19
N ALA A 197 13.39 -29.59 -17.76
CA ALA A 197 13.44 -29.92 -19.17
C ALA A 197 12.59 -28.93 -20.00
N LEU A 198 13.06 -27.69 -20.18
CA LEU A 198 12.50 -26.76 -21.18
C LEU A 198 12.77 -27.31 -22.60
N ARG A 199 11.90 -28.19 -23.07
CA ARG A 199 12.01 -28.81 -24.40
C ARG A 199 11.61 -27.78 -25.46
N ARG A 200 12.59 -27.02 -25.96
CA ARG A 200 12.44 -26.23 -27.20
C ARG A 200 12.33 -27.16 -28.41
N GLY A 201 11.13 -27.71 -28.63
CA GLY A 201 10.78 -28.51 -29.81
C GLY A 201 9.71 -27.83 -30.67
N LYS A 202 9.31 -28.46 -31.78
CA LYS A 202 8.29 -27.95 -32.73
C LYS A 202 6.86 -27.82 -32.15
N ASN A 203 6.60 -28.29 -30.93
CA ASN A 203 5.26 -28.31 -30.33
C ASN A 203 5.07 -27.13 -29.35
N LEU A 204 4.55 -26.02 -29.87
CA LEU A 204 4.35 -24.77 -29.12
C LEU A 204 3.39 -24.93 -27.92
N LYS A 205 2.37 -25.79 -28.03
CA LYS A 205 1.43 -26.07 -26.93
C LYS A 205 2.14 -26.69 -25.73
N ARG A 206 3.03 -27.66 -26.00
CA ARG A 206 3.80 -28.31 -24.95
C ARG A 206 4.82 -27.36 -24.33
N PHE A 207 5.44 -26.51 -25.15
CA PHE A 207 6.34 -25.46 -24.67
C PHE A 207 5.65 -24.49 -23.70
N TRP A 208 4.46 -23.96 -24.03
CA TRP A 208 3.73 -23.06 -23.14
C TRP A 208 3.25 -23.73 -21.85
N LEU A 209 2.90 -25.02 -21.91
CA LEU A 209 2.55 -25.79 -20.71
C LEU A 209 3.76 -25.96 -19.78
N ASP A 210 4.91 -26.34 -20.34
CA ASP A 210 6.16 -26.48 -19.60
C ASP A 210 6.61 -25.12 -19.02
N ALA A 211 6.47 -24.03 -19.79
CA ALA A 211 6.76 -22.67 -19.33
C ALA A 211 5.82 -22.23 -18.20
N HIS A 212 4.51 -22.50 -18.29
CA HIS A 212 3.56 -22.19 -17.22
C HIS A 212 3.90 -22.95 -15.93
N ASN A 213 4.31 -24.22 -16.03
CA ASN A 213 4.73 -25.01 -14.87
C ASN A 213 6.01 -24.45 -14.21
N VAL A 214 7.03 -24.12 -15.02
CA VAL A 214 8.31 -23.57 -14.52
C VAL A 214 8.12 -22.19 -13.91
N ILE A 215 7.44 -21.29 -14.62
CA ILE A 215 7.17 -19.93 -14.12
C ILE A 215 6.29 -20.03 -12.89
N GLY A 216 5.18 -20.78 -12.96
CA GLY A 216 4.23 -20.92 -11.87
C GLY A 216 4.84 -21.48 -10.59
N LEU A 217 5.78 -22.43 -10.66
CA LEU A 217 6.45 -22.89 -9.45
C LEU A 217 7.52 -21.93 -8.95
N THR A 218 8.34 -21.34 -9.84
CA THR A 218 9.40 -20.41 -9.42
C THR A 218 8.82 -19.13 -8.82
N SER A 219 7.64 -18.69 -9.28
CA SER A 219 6.91 -17.54 -8.72
C SER A 219 5.90 -17.91 -7.62
N LEU A 220 5.70 -19.20 -7.31
CA LEU A 220 4.73 -19.66 -6.32
C LEU A 220 4.79 -18.93 -4.95
N PRO A 221 5.96 -18.74 -4.31
CA PRO A 221 6.00 -18.05 -3.00
C PRO A 221 5.48 -16.61 -3.09
N PHE A 222 5.77 -15.91 -4.19
CA PHE A 222 5.27 -14.56 -4.43
C PHE A 222 3.78 -14.56 -4.70
N HIS A 223 3.29 -15.49 -5.53
CA HIS A 223 1.86 -15.62 -5.82
C HIS A 223 1.03 -15.95 -4.58
N LEU A 224 1.53 -16.79 -3.68
CA LEU A 224 0.86 -17.08 -2.42
C LEU A 224 0.78 -15.84 -1.53
N MET A 225 1.88 -15.08 -1.42
CA MET A 225 1.91 -13.82 -0.68
C MET A 225 0.94 -12.79 -1.27
N ILE A 226 0.94 -12.62 -2.60
CA ILE A 226 0.02 -11.72 -3.32
C ILE A 226 -1.45 -12.13 -3.11
N ALA A 227 -1.78 -13.43 -3.24
CA ALA A 227 -3.14 -13.90 -3.03
C ALA A 227 -3.61 -13.60 -1.59
N LEU A 228 -2.74 -13.84 -0.60
CA LEU A 228 -3.04 -13.56 0.80
C LEU A 228 -3.22 -12.06 1.05
N THR A 229 -2.31 -11.21 0.57
CA THR A 229 -2.39 -9.76 0.81
C THR A 229 -3.61 -9.14 0.16
N VAL A 230 -3.99 -9.56 -1.06
CA VAL A 230 -5.21 -9.11 -1.73
C VAL A 230 -6.45 -9.45 -0.89
N ILE A 231 -6.55 -10.67 -0.36
CA ILE A 231 -7.67 -11.08 0.49
C ILE A 231 -7.70 -10.22 1.77
N VAL A 232 -6.56 -10.05 2.44
CA VAL A 232 -6.48 -9.26 3.68
C VAL A 232 -6.86 -7.81 3.43
N PHE A 233 -6.34 -7.17 2.38
CA PHE A 233 -6.68 -5.78 2.06
C PHE A 233 -8.14 -5.61 1.68
N ALA A 234 -8.72 -6.56 0.93
CA ALA A 234 -10.12 -6.48 0.53
C ALA A 234 -11.09 -6.65 1.72
N PHE A 235 -10.73 -7.44 2.74
CA PHE A 235 -11.62 -7.76 3.87
C PHE A 235 -11.15 -7.19 5.22
N HIS A 236 -10.23 -6.22 5.23
CA HIS A 236 -9.61 -5.73 6.47
C HIS A 236 -10.64 -5.12 7.45
N ASP A 237 -11.67 -4.42 6.96
CA ASP A 237 -12.74 -3.87 7.80
C ASP A 237 -13.44 -4.98 8.59
N PHE A 238 -13.90 -6.02 7.89
CA PHE A 238 -14.52 -7.18 8.52
C PHE A 238 -13.59 -7.91 9.50
N LEU A 239 -12.30 -7.99 9.16
CA LEU A 239 -11.30 -8.59 10.05
C LEU A 239 -11.13 -7.75 11.33
N TYR A 240 -10.99 -6.43 11.20
CA TYR A 240 -10.83 -5.53 12.35
C TYR A 240 -12.10 -5.48 13.22
N ASP A 241 -13.29 -5.48 12.63
CA ASP A 241 -14.55 -5.57 13.36
C ASP A 241 -14.68 -6.91 14.10
N ALA A 242 -14.31 -8.02 13.46
CA ALA A 242 -14.30 -9.32 14.13
C ALA A 242 -13.29 -9.36 15.30
N LEU A 243 -12.10 -8.78 15.11
CA LEU A 243 -11.07 -8.66 16.15
C LEU A 243 -11.54 -7.77 17.31
N SER A 244 -12.22 -6.66 17.01
CA SER A 244 -12.74 -5.75 18.04
C SER A 244 -13.79 -6.45 18.91
N LEU A 245 -14.73 -7.17 18.31
CA LEU A 245 -15.78 -7.91 19.02
C LEU A 245 -15.26 -9.12 19.82
N THR A 246 -14.28 -9.85 19.29
CA THR A 246 -13.81 -11.10 19.89
C THR A 246 -12.69 -10.91 20.91
N THR A 247 -11.75 -10.02 20.60
CA THR A 247 -10.47 -9.91 21.34
C THR A 247 -10.39 -8.63 22.16
N TYR A 248 -10.74 -7.49 21.58
CA TYR A 248 -10.46 -6.18 22.19
C TYR A 248 -11.61 -5.63 23.04
N LYS A 249 -12.86 -6.00 22.75
CA LYS A 249 -14.10 -5.59 23.45
C LYS A 249 -14.13 -4.09 23.75
N GLU A 250 -13.68 -3.69 24.96
CA GLU A 250 -13.70 -2.32 25.49
C GLU A 250 -12.35 -1.58 25.33
N ARG A 251 -11.28 -2.27 24.91
CA ARG A 251 -9.97 -1.64 24.70
C ARG A 251 -9.82 -1.20 23.26
N PRO A 252 -9.47 0.06 22.98
CA PRO A 252 -9.20 0.48 21.62
C PRO A 252 -8.00 -0.31 21.06
N LEU A 253 -8.14 -0.82 19.83
CA LEU A 253 -7.14 -1.66 19.15
C LEU A 253 -5.82 -0.91 18.92
N PHE A 254 -5.91 0.42 18.82
CA PHE A 254 -4.80 1.36 18.85
C PHE A 254 -5.15 2.48 19.83
N GLU A 255 -4.28 2.75 20.81
CA GLU A 255 -4.34 4.04 21.53
C GLU A 255 -4.00 5.12 20.51
N MET A 256 -5.03 5.80 19.98
CA MET A 256 -4.79 7.12 19.42
C MET A 256 -4.20 7.95 20.56
N HIS A 257 -2.96 8.38 20.41
CA HIS A 257 -2.46 9.45 21.27
C HIS A 257 -3.40 10.62 21.04
N GLU A 258 -4.20 10.98 22.05
CA GLU A 258 -4.94 12.23 22.04
C GLU A 258 -3.99 13.32 21.57
N HIS A 259 -4.42 14.11 20.58
CA HIS A 259 -3.78 15.39 20.32
C HIS A 259 -3.74 16.09 21.67
N HIS A 260 -2.54 16.30 22.22
CA HIS A 260 -2.38 17.17 23.36
C HIS A 260 -2.93 18.53 22.93
N ASP A 261 -4.15 18.83 23.34
CA ASP A 261 -4.69 20.17 23.39
C ASP A 261 -3.76 20.96 24.30
N ARG A 262 -2.70 21.51 23.70
CA ARG A 262 -2.01 22.65 24.28
C ARG A 262 -3.01 23.78 24.18
N GLY A 263 -3.85 23.89 25.21
CA GLY A 263 -4.92 24.86 25.34
C GLY A 263 -4.49 26.21 24.79
N GLY A 264 -5.35 26.75 23.93
CA GLY A 264 -5.10 27.94 23.13
C GLY A 264 -4.38 29.04 23.91
N LYS A 265 -3.13 29.27 23.55
CA LYS A 265 -2.55 30.60 23.64
C LYS A 265 -2.22 31.02 22.22
N PRO A 266 -2.81 32.13 21.71
CA PRO A 266 -2.43 32.64 20.40
C PRO A 266 -0.93 32.91 20.42
N TRP A 267 -0.26 32.62 19.31
CA TRP A 267 1.16 32.91 19.09
C TRP A 267 1.37 34.42 19.32
N GLN A 268 1.74 34.79 20.55
CA GLN A 268 2.15 36.16 20.83
C GLN A 268 3.50 36.35 20.17
N ALA A 269 3.51 37.21 19.16
CA ALA A 269 4.71 37.68 18.50
C ALA A 269 5.77 38.04 19.54
N ILE A 270 6.90 37.31 19.53
CA ILE A 270 8.08 37.69 20.28
C ILE A 270 8.63 38.94 19.59
N SER A 271 8.16 40.10 20.01
CA SER A 271 8.76 41.39 19.68
C SER A 271 10.09 41.47 20.42
N CYS A 272 11.17 41.19 19.70
CA CYS A 272 12.53 41.32 20.22
C CYS A 272 12.96 42.79 20.12
N LEU A 273 12.44 43.63 21.02
CA LEU A 273 12.93 45.00 21.18
C LEU A 273 13.97 45.03 22.31
N HIS A 274 15.22 45.25 21.93
CA HIS A 274 16.36 45.60 22.78
C HIS A 274 16.98 44.49 23.67
N ARG A 275 18.21 44.11 23.28
CA ARG A 275 19.31 43.43 24.01
C ARG A 275 18.98 42.89 25.42
N ARG A 276 19.08 41.54 25.53
CA ARG A 276 19.08 40.64 26.72
C ARG A 276 17.72 40.05 27.10
N CYS A 277 17.41 38.88 26.56
CA CYS A 277 16.38 37.99 27.09
C CYS A 277 17.02 36.91 27.98
N TRP A 278 16.70 36.94 29.27
CA TRP A 278 16.99 35.88 30.23
C TRP A 278 15.86 34.84 30.19
N LEU A 279 16.22 33.56 30.12
CA LEU A 279 15.28 32.44 30.29
C LEU A 279 14.88 32.33 31.77
N THR A 280 13.76 32.92 32.17
CA THR A 280 13.09 32.55 33.43
C THR A 280 11.98 31.55 33.14
N CYS A 281 12.31 30.26 33.23
CA CYS A 281 11.32 29.18 33.24
C CYS A 281 10.68 29.15 34.64
N ASN A 282 9.47 29.68 34.79
CA ASN A 282 8.73 29.69 36.05
C ASN A 282 7.79 28.47 36.10
N LYS A 283 8.30 27.31 36.55
CA LYS A 283 7.56 26.30 37.33
C LYS A 283 8.55 25.26 37.92
N PRO A 284 8.37 24.85 39.19
CA PRO A 284 9.33 24.00 39.90
C PRO A 284 9.18 22.54 39.48
N LEU A 285 10.26 21.97 38.94
CA LEU A 285 10.36 20.55 38.60
C LEU A 285 10.69 19.77 39.88
N ARG A 286 9.67 19.14 40.49
CA ARG A 286 9.85 18.21 41.60
C ARG A 286 10.28 16.85 41.03
N ILE A 287 11.59 16.68 40.81
CA ILE A 287 12.18 15.37 40.49
C ILE A 287 12.62 14.72 41.81
N LEU A 288 11.86 13.71 42.25
CA LEU A 288 12.40 12.66 43.12
C LEU A 288 13.18 11.70 42.21
N PHE A 289 14.50 11.62 42.36
CA PHE A 289 15.30 10.39 42.50
C PHE A 289 16.78 10.79 42.69
N PRO A 290 17.53 10.09 43.58
CA PRO A 290 18.85 10.53 44.03
C PRO A 290 19.95 9.96 43.11
N GLY A 291 20.95 10.77 42.73
CA GLY A 291 22.10 10.21 42.02
C GLY A 291 23.01 11.22 41.32
N LYS A 292 23.94 11.77 42.10
CA LYS A 292 25.28 12.26 41.73
C LYS A 292 25.42 13.19 40.51
N CYS A 293 25.69 14.44 40.87
CA CYS A 293 26.36 15.48 40.10
C CYS A 293 27.77 15.04 39.65
N SER A 294 28.14 15.28 38.39
CA SER A 294 29.55 15.46 38.00
C SER A 294 29.66 16.41 36.80
N ILE A 295 30.28 17.55 37.08
CA ILE A 295 30.80 18.60 36.20
C ILE A 295 31.96 18.06 35.33
N TRP A 296 32.16 18.62 34.14
CA TRP A 296 33.41 18.88 33.36
C TRP A 296 33.00 18.94 31.88
N GLY A 297 33.18 19.98 31.07
CA GLY A 297 34.11 21.10 31.16
C GLY A 297 35.19 21.01 30.08
N ARG A 298 34.83 21.11 28.79
CA ARG A 298 35.51 21.94 27.77
C ARG A 298 34.68 21.98 26.48
#